data_AF-A0A949BVJ9-F1
#
_entry.id   AF-A0A949BVJ9-F1
#
_cell.length_a   1.000
_cell.length_b   1.000
_cell.length_c   1.000
_cell.angle_alpha   90.00
_cell.angle_beta   90.00
_cell.angle_gamma   90.00
#
_symmetry.space_group_name_H-M   'P 1'
#
loop_
_entity.id
_entity.type
_entity.pdbx_description
1 polymer ?
#
loop_
_entity_poly.entity_id
_entity_poly.type
_entity_poly.pdbx_seq_one_letter_code
_entity_poly.pdbx_strand_id
1 'polypeptide(L)' 'LYKGNCIVVGRKSPYSLYSQALATYGKGDIFDQKLAKGFIEILGLPIKVKARITPPPKGGVNKEK' A
#
# COMPACT_ATOMS: atom_id res chain seq x y z
N LEU A 1 -0.53 -18.95 24.57
CA LEU A 1 -1.80 -19.59 24.17
C LEU A 1 -2.84 -19.21 25.21
N TYR A 2 -3.94 -18.57 24.85
CA TYR A 2 -4.95 -18.14 25.81
C TYR A 2 -6.34 -18.58 25.35
N LYS A 3 -7.05 -19.34 26.19
CA LYS A 3 -8.42 -19.84 25.93
C LYS A 3 -8.58 -20.47 24.53
N GLY A 4 -7.65 -21.33 24.14
CA GLY A 4 -7.67 -21.98 22.82
C GLY A 4 -7.11 -21.14 21.67
N ASN A 5 -6.78 -19.85 21.88
CA ASN A 5 -6.20 -19.01 20.84
C ASN A 5 -4.67 -18.93 20.89
N CYS A 6 -4.04 -19.09 19.71
CA CYS A 6 -2.65 -18.73 19.44
C CYS A 6 -2.61 -17.32 18.83
N ILE A 7 -1.94 -16.38 19.51
CA ILE A 7 -1.64 -15.06 18.96
C ILE A 7 -0.14 -14.93 18.86
N VAL A 8 0.35 -14.56 17.69
CA VAL A 8 1.78 -14.32 17.47
C VAL A 8 2.13 -12.98 18.11
N VAL A 9 3.02 -13.00 19.10
CA VAL A 9 3.45 -11.80 19.85
C VAL A 9 4.76 -11.20 19.33
N GLY A 10 5.50 -11.93 18.49
CA GLY A 10 6.76 -11.45 17.93
C GLY A 10 7.40 -12.48 17.01
N ARG A 11 8.35 -12.01 16.19
CA ARG A 11 9.16 -12.83 15.29
C ARG A 11 10.60 -12.32 15.28
N LYS A 12 11.58 -13.22 15.25
CA LYS A 12 12.99 -12.92 15.04
C LYS A 12 13.58 -14.00 14.14
N SER A 13 14.45 -13.62 13.23
CA SER A 13 15.19 -14.55 12.38
C SER A 13 16.56 -13.95 12.06
N PRO A 14 17.63 -14.75 12.03
CA PRO A 14 18.92 -14.30 11.50
C PRO A 14 18.86 -13.98 9.99
N TYR A 15 17.87 -14.52 9.27
CA TYR A 15 17.64 -14.26 7.84
C TYR A 15 16.38 -13.41 7.60
N SER A 16 16.11 -12.45 8.50
CA SER A 16 14.96 -11.56 8.37
C SER A 16 15.12 -10.62 7.18
N LEU A 17 14.14 -10.58 6.28
CA LEU A 17 14.03 -9.54 5.23
C LEU A 17 13.46 -8.22 5.74
N TYR A 18 12.93 -8.21 6.97
CA TYR A 18 12.53 -6.96 7.62
C TYR A 18 13.77 -6.16 8.03
N SER A 19 13.83 -4.90 7.60
CA SER A 19 14.85 -3.93 7.97
C SER A 19 14.22 -2.77 8.73
N GLN A 20 14.58 -2.61 10.00
CA GLN A 20 14.06 -1.52 10.84
C GLN A 20 14.50 -0.14 10.34
N ALA A 21 15.71 -0.03 9.78
CA ALA A 21 16.23 1.24 9.26
C ALA A 21 15.42 1.75 8.05
N LEU A 22 14.82 0.86 7.26
CA LEU A 22 13.95 1.23 6.13
C LEU A 22 12.49 1.48 6.54
N ALA A 23 12.06 0.97 7.71
CA ALA A 23 10.66 0.98 8.12
C ALA A 23 10.35 2.01 9.22
N THR A 24 11.37 2.57 9.87
CA THR A 24 11.22 3.48 11.00
C THR A 24 10.96 4.91 10.54
N TYR A 25 10.21 5.67 11.34
CA TYR A 25 10.11 7.14 11.22
C TYR A 25 11.02 7.87 12.22
N GLY A 26 11.78 7.12 13.02
CA GLY A 26 12.66 7.65 14.05
C GLY A 26 14.08 7.95 13.55
N LYS A 27 15.00 8.10 14.50
CA LYS A 27 16.43 8.26 14.20
C LYS A 27 16.97 7.00 13.50
N GLY A 28 17.75 7.20 12.44
CA GLY A 28 18.31 6.11 11.64
C GLY A 28 17.42 5.62 10.50
N ASP A 29 16.39 6.39 10.12
CA ASP A 29 15.66 6.17 8.86
C ASP A 29 16.58 6.38 7.66
N ILE A 30 16.57 5.42 6.74
CA ILE A 30 17.34 5.46 5.49
C ILE A 30 16.43 5.40 4.24
N PHE A 31 15.11 5.43 4.41
CA PHE A 31 14.17 5.38 3.30
C PHE A 31 14.05 6.74 2.60
N ASP A 32 14.36 6.80 1.29
CA ASP A 32 14.20 8.02 0.50
C ASP A 32 12.74 8.22 0.05
N GLN A 33 11.99 8.99 0.84
CA GLN A 33 10.60 9.32 0.57
C GLN A 33 10.38 10.08 -0.74
N LYS A 34 11.41 10.77 -1.29
CA LYS A 34 11.26 11.55 -2.52
C LYS A 34 10.98 10.65 -3.73
N LEU A 35 11.51 9.43 -3.72
CA LEU A 35 11.31 8.45 -4.79
C LEU A 35 9.87 7.93 -4.86
N ALA A 36 9.13 7.99 -3.74
CA ALA A 36 7.77 7.47 -3.66
C ALA A 36 6.81 8.17 -4.64
N LYS A 37 6.98 9.48 -4.85
CA LYS A 37 6.12 10.24 -5.78
C LYS A 37 6.19 9.68 -7.20
N GLY A 38 7.40 9.51 -7.73
CA GLY A 38 7.60 8.99 -9.09
C GLY A 38 7.11 7.55 -9.23
N PHE A 39 7.35 6.72 -8.20
CA PHE A 39 6.85 5.35 -8.15
C PHE A 39 5.31 5.28 -8.22
N ILE A 40 4.62 6.08 -7.40
CA ILE A 40 3.15 6.13 -7.38
C ILE A 40 2.61 6.63 -8.73
N GLU A 41 3.24 7.63 -9.34
CA GLU A 41 2.83 8.17 -10.64
C GLU A 41 2.94 7.12 -11.75
N ILE A 42 4.06 6.40 -11.84
CA ILE A 42 4.31 5.38 -12.86
C ILE A 42 3.38 4.18 -12.66
N LEU A 43 3.27 3.66 -11.43
CA LEU A 43 2.39 2.52 -11.15
C LEU A 43 0.92 2.84 -11.35
N GLY A 44 0.51 4.08 -11.05
CA GLY A 44 -0.87 4.54 -11.25
C GLY A 44 -1.22 4.89 -12.69
N LEU A 45 -0.21 5.03 -13.57
CA LEU A 45 -0.43 5.50 -14.94
C LEU A 45 -1.36 4.60 -15.76
N PRO A 46 -1.22 3.25 -15.78
CA PRO A 46 -2.10 2.38 -16.56
C PRO A 46 -3.57 2.50 -16.13
N ILE A 47 -3.82 2.65 -14.82
CA ILE A 47 -5.16 2.82 -14.25
C ILE A 47 -5.77 4.15 -14.70
N LYS A 48 -4.99 5.24 -14.62
CA LYS A 48 -5.41 6.57 -15.08
C LYS A 48 -5.72 6.57 -16.58
N VAL A 49 -4.90 5.89 -17.38
CA VAL A 49 -5.13 5.76 -18.84
C VAL A 49 -6.40 4.97 -19.09
N LYS A 50 -6.58 3.81 -18.44
CA LYS A 50 -7.79 2.99 -18.56
C LYS A 50 -9.05 3.80 -18.23
N ALA A 51 -9.03 4.57 -17.15
CA ALA A 51 -10.15 5.41 -16.74
C ALA A 51 -10.48 6.52 -17.76
N ARG A 52 -9.47 7.03 -18.49
CA ARG A 52 -9.68 8.04 -19.54
C ARG A 52 -10.26 7.46 -20.83
N ILE A 53 -9.83 6.25 -21.21
CA ILE A 53 -10.27 5.61 -22.47
C ILE A 53 -11.55 4.80 -22.31
N THR A 54 -11.84 4.31 -21.09
CA THR A 54 -13.03 3.51 -20.82
C THR A 54 -14.20 4.47 -20.60
N PRO A 55 -15.21 4.49 -21.47
CA PRO A 55 -16.39 5.30 -21.22
C PRO A 55 -17.04 4.82 -19.92
N PRO A 56 -17.59 5.73 -19.09
CA PRO A 56 -18.32 5.32 -17.91
C PRO A 56 -19.45 4.37 -18.32
N PRO A 57 -19.78 3.36 -17.51
CA PRO A 57 -20.85 2.44 -17.82
C PRO A 57 -22.13 3.23 -18.10
N LYS A 58 -22.72 3.06 -19.29
CA LYS A 58 -24.04 3.60 -19.63
C LYS A 58 -25.09 2.78 -18.86
N GLY A 59 -25.37 3.19 -17.62
CA GLY A 59 -26.41 2.62 -16.77
C GLY A 59 -26.97 3.71 -15.87
N GLY A 60 -28.25 4.05 -16.08
CA GLY A 60 -28.90 5.22 -15.50
C GLY A 60 -28.93 5.24 -13.98
N VAL A 61 -28.42 6.33 -13.41
CA VAL A 61 -28.75 6.72 -12.04
C VAL A 61 -29.89 7.73 -12.16
N ASN A 62 -31.13 7.24 -12.04
CA ASN A 62 -32.26 8.10 -11.69
C ASN A 62 -31.91 8.79 -10.37
N LYS A 63 -31.57 10.07 -10.45
CA LYS A 63 -31.64 10.97 -9.30
C LYS A 63 -33.11 11.23 -9.04
N GLU A 64 -33.76 10.34 -8.29
CA GLU A 64 -34.99 10.69 -7.58
C GLU A 64 -34.65 11.50 -6.33
N LYS A 65 -35.60 12.38 -6.00
CA LYS A 65 -35.53 13.51 -5.08
C LYS A 65 -35.30 13.09 -3.63
#